data_AF-A0A6V7J0Y7-F1
#
_entry.id   AF-A0A6V7J0Y7-F1
#
_cell.length_a   1.000
_cell.length_b   1.000
_cell.length_c   1.000
_cell.angle_alpha   90.00
_cell.angle_beta   90.00
_cell.angle_gamma   90.00
#
_symmetry.space_group_name_H-M   'P 1'
#
loop_
_entity.id
_entity.type
_entity.pdbx_description
1 polymer ?
#
loop_
_entity_poly.entity_id
_entity_poly.type
_entity_poly.pdbx_seq_one_letter_code
_entity_poly.pdbx_strand_id
1 'polypeptide(L)'
;MSIPPYHLLGPNPWAQMMVQQQQAQLAAAQAHAQAAAVQQAQAAHHAHMQAMATGPPLPQQPKQPEVLSEEKLQEKAQKWQQLQSKRFAEKRKFGFVDAQKEDMPPEHIRKIIRDHGDMSSRKYRHDKRVYLGALKYMPHAVMKLLENMPMPWEQIRDVRVLYHITGAITFVNEIPWVIEPVYIAQWGTMWIMMRREKRDRRHFKRMRFPPFDDEEPPLDYADNVLDVEPLEAIQIEFDSEEDASVANWFYEHKPLVGT
;
A
#
# COMPACT_ATOMS: atom_id res chain seq x y z
N MET A 1 12.34 -68.26 -34.86
CA MET A 1 12.09 -67.54 -33.60
C MET A 1 10.70 -66.93 -33.69
N SER A 2 9.82 -67.47 -32.87
CA SER A 2 8.40 -67.19 -32.67
C SER A 2 8.09 -65.74 -32.29
N ILE A 3 7.00 -65.15 -32.79
CA ILE A 3 5.93 -64.51 -31.98
C ILE A 3 4.56 -64.61 -32.73
N PRO A 4 3.48 -65.08 -32.06
CA PRO A 4 2.10 -65.16 -32.55
C PRO A 4 1.23 -63.89 -32.30
N PRO A 5 -0.03 -63.82 -32.78
CA PRO A 5 -0.85 -62.61 -32.83
C PRO A 5 -1.95 -62.49 -31.73
N TYR A 6 -2.53 -61.27 -31.65
CA TYR A 6 -3.77 -60.81 -30.98
C TYR A 6 -3.80 -60.61 -29.45
N HIS A 7 -4.30 -59.44 -29.03
CA HIS A 7 -5.51 -59.35 -28.19
C HIS A 7 -6.25 -58.00 -28.35
N LEU A 8 -7.57 -58.12 -28.45
CA LEU A 8 -8.60 -57.09 -28.59
C LEU A 8 -8.65 -56.12 -27.40
N LEU A 9 -8.80 -54.82 -27.67
CA LEU A 9 -9.31 -53.83 -26.72
C LEU A 9 -10.65 -53.31 -27.25
N GLY A 10 -11.74 -53.64 -26.55
CA GLY A 10 -13.09 -53.15 -26.84
C GLY A 10 -13.23 -51.63 -26.59
N PRO A 11 -14.36 -51.02 -27.00
CA PRO A 11 -14.56 -49.58 -26.90
C PRO A 11 -14.54 -49.11 -25.44
N ASN A 12 -13.69 -48.11 -25.18
CA ASN A 12 -13.42 -47.56 -23.85
C ASN A 12 -14.68 -46.84 -23.31
N PRO A 13 -15.25 -47.22 -22.14
CA PRO A 13 -16.55 -46.71 -21.66
C PRO A 13 -16.59 -45.19 -21.43
N TRP A 14 -15.44 -44.57 -21.14
CA TRP A 14 -15.30 -43.12 -21.02
C TRP A 14 -15.53 -42.36 -22.35
N ALA A 15 -15.16 -42.95 -23.48
CA ALA A 15 -15.35 -42.34 -24.78
C ALA A 15 -16.84 -42.29 -25.18
N GLN A 16 -17.60 -43.33 -24.83
CA GLN A 16 -19.05 -43.34 -25.07
C GLN A 16 -19.80 -42.32 -24.19
N MET A 17 -19.38 -42.17 -22.93
CA MET A 17 -19.99 -41.20 -22.02
C MET A 17 -19.73 -39.74 -22.46
N MET A 18 -18.55 -39.42 -22.97
CA MET A 18 -18.23 -38.09 -23.50
C MET A 18 -19.05 -37.75 -24.76
N VAL A 19 -19.21 -38.70 -25.68
CA VAL A 19 -20.05 -38.52 -26.87
C VAL A 19 -21.52 -38.35 -26.49
N GLN A 20 -22.01 -39.11 -25.52
CA GLN A 20 -23.37 -38.99 -25.01
C GLN A 20 -23.61 -37.63 -24.30
N GLN A 21 -22.63 -37.14 -23.54
CA GLN A 21 -22.70 -35.82 -22.91
C GLN A 21 -22.68 -34.69 -23.95
N GLN A 22 -21.87 -34.82 -25.01
CA GLN A 22 -21.81 -33.84 -26.08
C GLN A 22 -23.11 -33.81 -26.91
N GLN A 23 -23.70 -34.97 -27.19
CA GLN A 23 -25.01 -35.06 -27.85
C GLN A 23 -26.15 -34.48 -26.98
N ALA A 24 -26.11 -34.73 -25.66
CA ALA A 24 -27.10 -34.15 -24.73
C ALA A 24 -26.99 -32.61 -24.66
N GLN A 25 -25.77 -32.06 -24.67
CA GLN A 25 -25.55 -30.62 -24.70
C GLN A 25 -26.02 -29.98 -26.02
N LEU A 26 -25.78 -30.64 -27.16
CA LEU A 26 -26.27 -30.17 -28.46
C LEU A 26 -27.80 -30.20 -28.56
N ALA A 27 -28.44 -31.26 -28.03
CA ALA A 27 -29.90 -31.35 -27.97
C ALA A 27 -30.52 -30.28 -27.06
N ALA A 28 -29.91 -30.01 -25.90
CA ALA A 28 -30.35 -28.94 -25.00
C ALA A 28 -30.19 -27.54 -25.64
N ALA A 29 -29.08 -27.30 -26.36
CA ALA A 29 -28.87 -26.05 -27.07
C ALA A 29 -29.89 -25.83 -28.20
N GLN A 30 -30.25 -26.88 -28.95
CA GLN A 30 -31.30 -26.81 -29.97
C GLN A 30 -32.69 -26.57 -29.37
N ALA A 31 -33.01 -27.21 -28.24
CA ALA A 31 -34.28 -26.99 -27.54
C ALA A 31 -34.41 -25.55 -27.02
N HIS A 32 -33.33 -24.99 -26.45
CA HIS A 32 -33.31 -23.58 -26.02
C HIS A 32 -33.43 -22.61 -27.21
N ALA A 33 -32.79 -22.90 -28.35
CA ALA A 33 -32.91 -22.09 -29.56
C ALA A 33 -34.34 -22.10 -30.13
N GLN A 34 -35.00 -23.25 -30.16
CA GLN A 34 -36.40 -23.35 -30.60
C GLN A 34 -37.36 -22.63 -29.63
N ALA A 35 -37.16 -22.75 -28.31
CA ALA A 35 -37.97 -22.04 -27.33
C ALA A 35 -37.83 -20.51 -27.44
N ALA A 36 -36.59 -20.01 -27.68
CA ALA A 36 -36.35 -18.58 -27.90
C ALA A 36 -36.99 -18.07 -29.19
N ALA A 37 -36.95 -18.85 -30.27
CA ALA A 37 -37.59 -18.50 -31.55
C ALA A 37 -39.12 -18.41 -31.42
N VAL A 38 -39.75 -19.33 -30.67
CA VAL A 38 -41.21 -19.29 -30.42
C VAL A 38 -41.58 -18.08 -29.55
N GLN A 39 -40.78 -17.74 -28.53
CA GLN A 39 -41.01 -16.52 -27.74
C GLN A 39 -40.87 -15.23 -28.55
N GLN A 40 -39.87 -15.14 -29.45
CA GLN A 40 -39.73 -14.00 -30.35
C GLN A 40 -40.90 -13.91 -31.35
N ALA A 41 -41.37 -15.03 -31.89
CA ALA A 41 -42.53 -15.05 -32.79
C ALA A 41 -43.81 -14.60 -32.07
N GLN A 42 -44.04 -15.05 -30.83
CA GLN A 42 -45.18 -14.61 -30.01
C GLN A 42 -45.08 -13.12 -29.64
N ALA A 43 -43.89 -12.62 -29.28
CA ALA A 43 -43.67 -11.21 -28.99
C ALA A 43 -43.88 -10.32 -30.22
N ALA A 44 -43.41 -10.76 -31.40
CA ALA A 44 -43.65 -10.07 -32.66
C ALA A 44 -45.15 -10.04 -33.02
N HIS A 45 -45.88 -11.13 -32.78
CA HIS A 45 -47.32 -11.18 -33.04
C HIS A 45 -48.11 -10.28 -32.08
N HIS A 46 -47.71 -10.22 -30.81
CA HIS A 46 -48.31 -9.31 -29.82
C HIS A 46 -48.00 -7.84 -30.15
N ALA A 47 -46.76 -7.52 -30.55
CA ALA A 47 -46.37 -6.18 -30.97
C ALA A 47 -47.13 -5.74 -32.25
N HIS A 48 -47.38 -6.65 -33.19
CA HIS A 48 -48.17 -6.36 -34.38
C HIS A 48 -49.65 -6.08 -34.06
N MET A 49 -50.25 -6.84 -33.14
CA MET A 49 -51.62 -6.60 -32.65
C MET A 49 -51.73 -5.27 -31.88
N GLN A 50 -50.70 -4.90 -31.12
CA GLN A 50 -50.67 -3.63 -30.37
C GLN A 50 -50.49 -2.41 -31.30
N ALA A 51 -49.73 -2.56 -32.39
CA ALA A 51 -49.54 -1.51 -33.40
C ALA A 51 -50.80 -1.26 -34.26
N MET A 52 -51.68 -2.25 -34.43
CA MET A 52 -52.97 -2.06 -35.12
C MET A 52 -54.07 -1.46 -34.23
N ALA A 53 -53.91 -1.47 -32.89
CA ALA A 53 -54.87 -0.89 -31.95
C ALA A 53 -54.63 0.62 -31.70
N THR A 54 -53.45 1.15 -32.01
CA THR A 54 -53.13 2.58 -31.91
C THR A 54 -53.10 3.20 -33.30
N GLY A 55 -54.13 3.95 -33.66
CA GLY A 55 -54.15 4.74 -34.90
C GLY A 55 -52.94 5.67 -35.04
N PRO A 56 -52.66 6.19 -36.25
CA PRO A 56 -51.49 7.03 -36.51
C PRO A 56 -51.43 8.19 -35.51
N PRO A 57 -50.25 8.51 -34.94
CA PRO A 57 -50.14 9.60 -33.99
C PRO A 57 -50.55 10.88 -34.72
N LEU A 58 -51.61 11.52 -34.22
CA LEU A 58 -52.01 12.85 -34.65
C LEU A 58 -50.77 13.77 -34.56
N PRO A 59 -50.53 14.64 -35.57
CA PRO A 59 -49.41 15.57 -35.52
C PRO A 59 -49.54 16.41 -34.25
N GLN A 60 -48.62 16.19 -33.31
CA GLN A 60 -48.55 16.97 -32.09
C GLN A 60 -48.31 18.42 -32.52
N GLN A 61 -49.31 19.28 -32.34
CA GLN A 61 -49.13 20.71 -32.44
C GLN A 61 -47.93 21.10 -31.56
N PRO A 62 -47.02 21.96 -32.03
CA PRO A 62 -45.90 22.42 -31.22
C PRO A 62 -46.49 23.05 -29.96
N LYS A 63 -46.28 22.42 -28.80
CA LYS A 63 -46.67 22.98 -27.50
C LYS A 63 -46.09 24.38 -27.45
N GLN A 64 -46.96 25.39 -27.39
CA GLN A 64 -46.56 26.77 -27.15
C GLN A 64 -45.67 26.79 -25.89
N PRO A 65 -44.60 27.60 -25.88
CA PRO A 65 -43.69 27.64 -24.74
C PRO A 65 -44.49 28.02 -23.50
N GLU A 66 -44.67 27.07 -22.57
CA GLU A 66 -45.26 27.36 -21.27
C GLU A 66 -44.47 28.51 -20.66
N VAL A 67 -45.17 29.61 -20.35
CA VAL A 67 -44.57 30.74 -19.62
C VAL A 67 -44.23 30.20 -18.24
N LEU A 68 -42.96 29.85 -18.05
CA LEU A 68 -42.43 29.34 -16.79
C LEU A 68 -42.68 30.40 -15.71
N SER A 69 -43.28 30.00 -14.59
CA SER A 69 -43.44 30.89 -13.45
C SER A 69 -42.09 31.39 -12.95
N GLU A 70 -42.04 32.62 -12.45
CA GLU A 70 -40.84 33.26 -11.91
C GLU A 70 -40.11 32.37 -10.89
N GLU A 71 -40.88 31.64 -10.09
CA GLU A 71 -40.38 30.67 -9.09
C GLU A 71 -39.63 29.48 -9.73
N LYS A 72 -40.15 28.91 -10.82
CA LYS A 72 -39.48 27.83 -11.56
C LYS A 72 -38.20 28.32 -12.25
N LEU A 73 -38.17 29.59 -12.68
CA LEU A 73 -36.99 30.24 -13.23
C LEU A 73 -35.91 30.45 -12.16
N GLN A 74 -36.30 30.91 -10.97
CA GLN A 74 -35.38 31.06 -9.83
C GLN A 74 -34.79 29.72 -9.39
N GLU A 75 -35.60 28.66 -9.28
CA GLU A 75 -35.07 27.33 -8.99
C GLU A 75 -34.07 26.84 -10.04
N LYS A 76 -34.38 27.07 -11.33
CA LYS A 76 -33.49 26.67 -12.43
C LYS A 76 -32.19 27.46 -12.39
N ALA A 77 -32.24 28.75 -12.06
CA ALA A 77 -31.07 29.59 -11.89
C ALA A 77 -30.20 29.12 -10.70
N GLN A 78 -30.81 28.81 -9.55
CA GLN A 78 -30.09 28.26 -8.40
C GLN A 78 -29.45 26.90 -8.71
N LYS A 79 -30.18 26.00 -9.35
CA LYS A 79 -29.65 24.68 -9.79
C LYS A 79 -28.50 24.86 -10.77
N TRP A 80 -28.60 25.82 -11.71
CA TRP A 80 -27.53 26.15 -12.65
C TRP A 80 -26.30 26.72 -11.95
N GLN A 81 -26.48 27.63 -10.99
CA GLN A 81 -25.40 28.23 -10.22
C GLN A 81 -24.68 27.16 -9.40
N GLN A 82 -25.41 26.29 -8.68
CA GLN A 82 -24.81 25.18 -7.94
C GLN A 82 -24.05 24.21 -8.85
N LEU A 83 -24.58 23.92 -10.04
CA LEU A 83 -23.92 23.07 -11.02
C LEU A 83 -22.62 23.72 -11.50
N GLN A 84 -22.62 25.01 -11.83
CA GLN A 84 -21.44 25.70 -12.33
C GLN A 84 -20.37 25.88 -11.26
N SER A 85 -20.75 26.26 -10.03
CA SER A 85 -19.83 26.34 -8.90
C SER A 85 -19.17 24.99 -8.59
N LYS A 86 -19.90 23.87 -8.73
CA LYS A 86 -19.33 22.53 -8.55
C LYS A 86 -18.48 22.09 -9.75
N ARG A 87 -18.90 22.41 -10.98
CA ARG A 87 -18.24 22.00 -12.22
C ARG A 87 -16.90 22.70 -12.41
N PHE A 88 -16.85 24.00 -12.12
CA PHE A 88 -15.66 24.84 -12.25
C PHE A 88 -15.00 25.15 -10.89
N ALA A 89 -15.24 24.29 -9.89
CA ALA A 89 -14.51 24.35 -8.63
C ALA A 89 -13.00 24.22 -8.89
N GLU A 90 -12.19 24.91 -8.08
CA GLU A 90 -10.73 24.95 -8.23
C GLU A 90 -10.07 23.56 -8.25
N LYS A 91 -10.59 22.64 -7.45
CA LYS A 91 -10.21 21.21 -7.42
C LYS A 91 -10.46 20.42 -8.72
N ARG A 92 -11.20 20.99 -9.67
CA ARG A 92 -11.50 20.39 -10.99
C ARG A 92 -10.78 21.10 -12.14
N LYS A 93 -9.95 22.11 -11.84
CA LYS A 93 -9.10 22.75 -12.86
C LYS A 93 -8.11 21.71 -13.40
N PHE A 94 -7.82 21.80 -14.70
CA PHE A 94 -6.76 21.02 -15.31
C PHE A 94 -5.42 21.38 -14.66
N GLY A 95 -4.66 20.38 -14.24
CA GLY A 95 -3.42 20.58 -13.47
C GLY A 95 -3.63 20.79 -11.96
N PHE A 96 -4.83 20.56 -11.43
CA PHE A 96 -5.03 20.49 -9.99
C PHE A 96 -4.26 19.30 -9.41
N VAL A 97 -3.34 19.59 -8.50
CA VAL A 97 -2.62 18.59 -7.70
C VAL A 97 -3.40 18.43 -6.40
N ASP A 98 -3.78 17.19 -6.11
CA ASP A 98 -4.50 16.86 -4.87
C ASP A 98 -3.61 17.10 -3.64
N ALA A 99 -4.22 17.15 -2.46
CA ALA A 99 -3.51 17.35 -1.22
C ALA A 99 -2.37 16.31 -1.06
N GLN A 100 -1.22 16.78 -0.57
CA GLN A 100 -0.11 15.89 -0.26
C GLN A 100 -0.53 14.90 0.83
N LYS A 101 -0.06 13.66 0.72
CA LYS A 101 -0.29 12.66 1.77
C LYS A 101 0.43 13.12 3.04
N GLU A 102 -0.34 13.28 4.11
CA GLU A 102 0.17 13.59 5.43
C GLU A 102 0.69 12.33 6.12
N ASP A 103 1.53 12.54 7.14
CA ASP A 103 2.09 11.46 7.93
C ASP A 103 1.00 10.78 8.78
N MET A 104 1.00 9.46 8.76
CA MET A 104 0.08 8.65 9.57
C MET A 104 0.63 8.45 10.98
N PRO A 105 -0.23 8.24 12.00
CA PRO A 105 0.23 7.93 13.35
C PRO A 105 1.13 6.68 13.39
N PRO A 106 2.23 6.68 14.17
CA PRO A 106 3.19 5.57 14.21
C PRO A 106 2.59 4.26 14.75
N GLU A 107 1.51 4.34 15.53
CA GLU A 107 0.78 3.17 16.04
C GLU A 107 0.11 2.39 14.90
N HIS A 108 -0.24 3.05 13.80
CA HIS A 108 -0.91 2.41 12.68
C HIS A 108 -0.05 1.31 12.06
N ILE A 109 1.20 1.63 11.73
CA ILE A 109 2.14 0.64 11.17
C ILE A 109 2.50 -0.44 12.20
N ARG A 110 2.74 -0.07 13.46
CA ARG A 110 3.03 -1.02 14.55
C ARG A 110 1.92 -2.06 14.70
N LYS A 111 0.66 -1.60 14.69
CA LYS A 111 -0.51 -2.47 14.75
C LYS A 111 -0.64 -3.37 13.52
N ILE A 112 -0.40 -2.85 12.31
CA ILE A 112 -0.45 -3.66 11.08
C ILE A 112 0.55 -4.81 11.16
N ILE A 113 1.81 -4.52 11.54
CA ILE A 113 2.87 -5.53 11.62
C ILE A 113 2.52 -6.58 12.70
N ARG A 114 2.08 -6.14 13.88
CA ARG A 114 1.65 -7.04 14.97
C ARG A 114 0.46 -7.93 14.56
N ASP A 115 -0.53 -7.38 13.86
CA ASP A 115 -1.72 -8.10 13.42
C ASP A 115 -1.40 -9.15 12.33
N HIS A 116 -0.42 -8.88 11.45
CA HIS A 116 0.00 -9.82 10.38
C HIS A 116 0.91 -10.93 10.91
N GLY A 117 1.80 -10.60 11.85
CA GLY A 117 2.71 -11.54 12.49
C GLY A 117 3.52 -12.36 11.48
N ASP A 118 3.50 -13.67 11.65
CA ASP A 118 4.20 -14.65 10.80
C ASP A 118 3.41 -15.08 9.55
N MET A 119 2.26 -14.44 9.27
CA MET A 119 1.36 -14.80 8.17
C MET A 119 0.79 -16.24 8.26
N SER A 120 0.81 -16.89 9.43
CA SER A 120 0.20 -18.22 9.63
C SER A 120 -1.34 -18.17 9.55
N SER A 121 -1.94 -17.06 10.00
CA SER A 121 -3.39 -16.86 10.03
C SER A 121 -4.03 -16.90 8.64
N ARG A 122 -5.15 -17.62 8.52
CA ARG A 122 -5.95 -17.68 7.28
C ARG A 122 -6.55 -16.33 6.88
N LYS A 123 -6.72 -15.41 7.84
CA LYS A 123 -7.31 -14.08 7.63
C LYS A 123 -6.52 -13.27 6.58
N TYR A 124 -5.20 -13.34 6.61
CA TYR A 124 -4.30 -12.56 5.76
C TYR A 124 -3.79 -13.35 4.55
N ARG A 125 -4.54 -14.36 4.09
CA ARG A 125 -4.14 -15.21 2.96
C ARG A 125 -3.93 -14.42 1.66
N HIS A 126 -4.73 -13.38 1.43
CA HIS A 126 -4.66 -12.56 0.22
C HIS A 126 -3.38 -11.73 0.16
N ASP A 127 -2.84 -11.34 1.32
CA ASP A 127 -1.66 -10.47 1.42
C ASP A 127 -0.34 -11.25 1.25
N LYS A 128 -0.34 -12.58 1.42
CA LYS A 128 0.87 -13.43 1.25
C LYS A 128 1.57 -13.22 -0.09
N ARG A 129 0.81 -13.04 -1.18
CA ARG A 129 1.36 -12.77 -2.50
C ARG A 129 2.14 -11.44 -2.53
N VAL A 130 1.65 -10.44 -1.82
CA VAL A 130 2.28 -9.12 -1.76
C VAL A 130 3.58 -9.18 -0.97
N TYR A 131 3.62 -9.89 0.16
CA TYR A 131 4.85 -10.11 0.94
C TYR A 131 5.94 -10.79 0.09
N LEU A 132 5.59 -11.83 -0.67
CA LEU A 132 6.53 -12.47 -1.60
C LEU A 132 7.01 -11.52 -2.71
N GLY A 133 6.12 -10.67 -3.23
CA GLY A 133 6.50 -9.66 -4.24
C GLY A 133 7.43 -8.57 -3.68
N ALA A 134 7.25 -8.21 -2.42
CA ALA A 134 8.04 -7.18 -1.75
C ALA A 134 9.51 -7.60 -1.56
N LEU A 135 9.81 -8.91 -1.50
CA LEU A 135 11.16 -9.44 -1.38
C LEU A 135 12.12 -8.89 -2.45
N LYS A 136 11.62 -8.59 -3.66
CA LYS A 136 12.40 -7.97 -4.73
C LYS A 136 13.05 -6.65 -4.31
N TYR A 137 12.41 -5.89 -3.42
CA TYR A 137 12.85 -4.57 -2.97
C TYR A 137 13.56 -4.60 -1.61
N MET A 138 13.70 -5.78 -1.00
CA MET A 138 14.38 -5.94 0.29
C MET A 138 15.80 -5.37 0.29
N PRO A 139 16.64 -5.55 -0.75
CA PRO A 139 17.97 -4.95 -0.77
C PRO A 139 17.95 -3.42 -0.67
N HIS A 140 16.95 -2.77 -1.27
CA HIS A 140 16.81 -1.31 -1.20
C HIS A 140 16.37 -0.85 0.19
N ALA A 141 15.45 -1.57 0.84
CA ALA A 141 15.04 -1.29 2.21
C ALA A 141 16.22 -1.42 3.19
N VAL A 142 17.01 -2.49 3.05
CA VAL A 142 18.21 -2.71 3.89
C VAL A 142 19.25 -1.62 3.66
N MET A 143 19.50 -1.22 2.42
CA MET A 143 20.43 -0.13 2.11
C MET A 143 20.01 1.17 2.79
N LYS A 144 18.75 1.58 2.65
CA LYS A 144 18.22 2.81 3.26
C LYS A 144 18.21 2.76 4.80
N LEU A 145 17.99 1.58 5.38
CA LEU A 145 18.05 1.36 6.82
C LEU A 145 19.49 1.54 7.35
N LEU A 146 20.47 0.89 6.71
CA LEU A 146 21.87 0.97 7.13
C LEU A 146 22.49 2.35 6.88
N GLU A 147 22.09 3.03 5.82
CA GLU A 147 22.51 4.40 5.53
C GLU A 147 22.13 5.37 6.67
N ASN A 148 21.00 5.13 7.34
CA ASN A 148 20.48 6.00 8.39
C ASN A 148 20.79 5.50 9.82
N MET A 149 21.82 4.66 10.00
CA MET A 149 22.24 4.21 11.33
C MET A 149 22.52 5.39 12.28
N PRO A 150 22.01 5.36 13.53
CA PRO A 150 22.25 6.40 14.52
C PRO A 150 23.74 6.52 14.83
N MET A 151 24.21 7.75 14.99
CA MET A 151 25.61 8.02 15.31
C MET A 151 25.88 7.85 16.80
N PRO A 152 27.11 7.55 17.25
CA PRO A 152 27.39 7.21 18.66
C PRO A 152 27.10 8.31 19.70
N TRP A 153 26.95 9.56 19.24
CA TRP A 153 26.58 10.71 20.08
C TRP A 153 25.07 10.95 20.16
N GLU A 154 24.27 10.20 19.40
CA GLU A 154 22.81 10.22 19.42
C GLU A 154 22.27 9.05 20.24
N GLN A 155 21.23 9.30 21.05
CA GLN A 155 20.54 8.23 21.79
C GLN A 155 19.43 7.59 20.94
N ILE A 156 18.59 8.44 20.34
CA ILE A 156 17.44 8.05 19.55
C ILE A 156 17.48 8.85 18.25
N ARG A 157 17.19 8.18 17.14
CA ARG A 157 17.01 8.81 15.83
C ARG A 157 15.64 8.45 15.27
N ASP A 158 14.79 9.45 15.17
CA ASP A 158 13.51 9.34 14.48
C ASP A 158 13.71 9.57 12.98
N VAL A 159 13.31 8.58 12.17
CA VAL A 159 13.44 8.60 10.72
C VAL A 159 12.09 8.53 10.05
N ARG A 160 11.96 9.22 8.91
CA ARG A 160 10.73 9.12 8.11
C ARG A 160 10.66 7.76 7.43
N VAL A 161 9.53 7.09 7.56
CA VAL A 161 9.31 5.76 6.96
C VAL A 161 8.21 5.78 5.91
N LEU A 162 8.44 5.09 4.81
CA LEU A 162 7.45 4.79 3.79
C LEU A 162 7.14 3.30 3.85
N TYR A 163 5.91 2.94 4.19
CA TYR A 163 5.51 1.55 4.38
C TYR A 163 4.40 1.15 3.43
N HIS A 164 4.38 -0.14 3.07
CA HIS A 164 3.26 -0.72 2.32
C HIS A 164 2.02 -0.83 3.22
N ILE A 165 0.82 -0.58 2.69
CA ILE A 165 -0.44 -0.56 3.48
C ILE A 165 -0.72 -1.86 4.25
N THR A 166 -0.20 -3.00 3.75
CA THR A 166 -0.31 -4.32 4.42
C THR A 166 0.86 -4.65 5.35
N GLY A 167 1.84 -3.74 5.51
CA GLY A 167 3.06 -3.99 6.29
C GLY A 167 4.11 -4.88 5.60
N ALA A 168 3.94 -5.18 4.31
CA ALA A 168 4.82 -6.10 3.58
C ALA A 168 6.29 -5.66 3.50
N ILE A 169 6.55 -4.36 3.48
CA ILE A 169 7.89 -3.78 3.48
C ILE A 169 7.82 -2.33 3.99
N THR A 170 8.90 -1.90 4.62
CA THR A 170 9.09 -0.54 5.13
C THR A 170 10.42 -0.01 4.64
N PHE A 171 10.41 1.17 4.03
CA PHE A 171 11.60 1.90 3.59
C PHE A 171 11.84 3.09 4.50
N VAL A 172 13.10 3.36 4.82
CA VAL A 172 13.48 4.65 5.39
C VAL A 172 13.53 5.66 4.24
N ASN A 173 12.66 6.66 4.28
CA ASN A 173 12.49 7.69 3.25
C ASN A 173 13.27 8.95 3.59
N GLU A 174 14.57 8.78 3.83
CA GLU A 174 15.45 9.87 4.26
C GLU A 174 16.88 9.65 3.75
N ILE A 175 17.55 10.74 3.42
CA ILE A 175 18.98 10.78 3.07
C ILE A 175 19.68 11.56 4.18
N PRO A 176 20.71 11.00 4.83
CA PRO A 176 21.40 11.64 5.95
C PRO A 176 22.34 12.74 5.44
N TRP A 177 21.81 13.94 5.27
CA TRP A 177 22.61 15.12 4.96
C TRP A 177 23.32 15.61 6.21
N VAL A 178 24.65 15.72 6.15
CA VAL A 178 25.48 16.18 7.27
C VAL A 178 26.35 17.35 6.83
N ILE A 179 26.59 18.29 7.75
CA ILE A 179 27.52 19.40 7.54
C ILE A 179 28.93 18.85 7.75
N GLU A 180 29.73 18.79 6.68
CA GLU A 180 31.05 18.16 6.68
C GLU A 180 31.97 18.59 7.84
N PRO A 181 32.23 19.89 8.10
CA PRO A 181 33.12 20.29 9.20
C PRO A 181 32.59 19.87 10.58
N VAL A 182 31.27 19.94 10.79
CA VAL A 182 30.64 19.51 12.05
C VAL A 182 30.77 18.00 12.21
N TYR A 183 30.51 17.24 11.16
CA TYR A 183 30.61 15.79 11.16
C TYR A 183 32.03 15.30 11.46
N ILE A 184 33.04 15.94 10.86
CA ILE A 184 34.46 15.65 11.15
C ILE A 184 34.78 15.97 12.61
N ALA A 185 34.32 17.12 13.12
CA ALA A 185 34.54 17.51 14.51
C ALA A 185 33.87 16.52 15.48
N GLN A 186 32.63 16.10 15.23
CA GLN A 186 31.91 15.11 16.03
C GLN A 186 32.71 13.80 16.10
N TRP A 187 33.18 13.27 14.97
CA TRP A 187 34.05 12.09 14.96
C TRP A 187 35.41 12.31 15.64
N GLY A 188 35.95 13.53 15.61
CA GLY A 188 37.11 13.93 16.40
C GLY A 188 36.86 13.79 17.90
N THR A 189 35.70 14.24 18.39
CA THR A 189 35.32 14.04 19.81
C THR A 189 35.16 12.56 20.16
N MET A 190 34.57 11.76 19.25
CA MET A 190 34.43 10.31 19.43
C MET A 190 35.79 9.62 19.54
N TRP A 191 36.74 10.00 18.69
CA TRP A 191 38.10 9.47 18.72
C TRP A 191 38.79 9.72 20.07
N ILE A 192 38.66 10.94 20.61
CA ILE A 192 39.24 11.30 21.91
C ILE A 192 38.58 10.47 23.02
N MET A 193 37.24 10.41 23.04
CA MET A 193 36.50 9.70 24.09
C MET A 193 36.74 8.21 24.07
N MET A 194 36.66 7.56 22.92
CA MET A 194 36.91 6.12 22.80
C MET A 194 38.35 5.77 23.21
N ARG A 195 39.34 6.64 22.92
CA ARG A 195 40.73 6.43 23.34
C ARG A 195 40.91 6.59 24.85
N ARG A 196 40.29 7.60 25.46
CA ARG A 196 40.28 7.79 26.93
C ARG A 196 39.63 6.58 27.61
N GLU A 197 38.45 6.18 27.15
CA GLU A 197 37.71 5.04 27.69
C GLU A 197 38.50 3.73 27.58
N LYS A 198 39.16 3.49 26.44
CA LYS A 198 40.01 2.30 26.24
C LYS A 198 41.25 2.30 27.13
N ARG A 199 41.82 3.47 27.43
CA ARG A 199 42.99 3.63 28.33
C ARG A 199 42.59 3.38 29.78
N ASP A 200 41.44 3.93 30.19
CA ASP A 200 41.05 4.01 31.59
C ASP A 200 40.26 2.77 32.07
N ARG A 201 39.53 2.10 31.17
CA ARG A 201 38.76 0.90 31.50
C ARG A 201 39.65 -0.34 31.64
N ARG A 202 39.68 -0.95 32.84
CA ARG A 202 40.47 -2.16 33.15
C ARG A 202 40.04 -3.40 32.36
N HIS A 203 38.73 -3.63 32.22
CA HIS A 203 38.18 -4.78 31.51
C HIS A 203 37.13 -4.32 30.50
N PHE A 204 37.50 -4.35 29.22
CA PHE A 204 36.58 -4.07 28.13
C PHE A 204 36.00 -5.39 27.59
N LYS A 205 34.79 -5.73 28.01
CA LYS A 205 34.06 -6.90 27.52
C LYS A 205 33.44 -6.57 26.16
N ARG A 206 33.83 -7.31 25.12
CA ARG A 206 33.22 -7.20 23.79
C ARG A 206 31.86 -7.90 23.77
N MET A 207 30.95 -7.40 22.94
CA MET A 207 29.68 -8.08 22.67
C MET A 207 29.94 -9.44 22.02
N ARG A 208 29.02 -10.38 22.23
CA ARG A 208 29.02 -11.67 21.54
C ARG A 208 28.24 -11.53 20.24
N PHE A 209 28.67 -12.26 19.23
CA PHE A 209 28.00 -12.33 17.94
C PHE A 209 27.64 -13.80 17.65
N PRO A 210 26.39 -14.10 17.28
CA PRO A 210 25.23 -13.21 17.23
C PRO A 210 24.76 -12.75 18.63
N PRO A 211 24.12 -11.57 18.77
CA PRO A 211 23.60 -11.10 20.06
C PRO A 211 22.41 -11.91 20.60
N PHE A 212 21.59 -12.47 19.71
CA PHE A 212 20.40 -13.27 20.01
C PHE A 212 20.59 -14.70 19.51
N ASP A 213 19.87 -15.65 20.11
CA ASP A 213 19.86 -17.05 19.71
C ASP A 213 18.97 -17.27 18.46
N ASP A 214 19.24 -18.31 17.67
CA ASP A 214 18.53 -18.57 16.40
C ASP A 214 17.05 -18.95 16.62
N GLU A 215 16.73 -19.53 17.77
CA GLU A 215 15.37 -19.95 18.15
C GLU A 215 14.56 -18.84 18.85
N GLU A 216 15.20 -17.72 19.19
CA GLU A 216 14.55 -16.60 19.86
C GLU A 216 13.78 -15.74 18.83
N PRO A 217 12.46 -15.53 19.00
CA PRO A 217 11.72 -14.66 18.10
C PRO A 217 12.19 -13.20 18.25
N PRO A 218 12.13 -12.38 17.18
CA PRO A 218 12.45 -10.96 17.27
C PRO A 218 11.63 -10.25 18.36
N LEU A 219 12.31 -9.47 19.20
CA LEU A 219 11.68 -8.69 20.26
C LEU A 219 10.73 -7.62 19.68
N ASP A 220 9.55 -7.46 20.28
CA ASP A 220 8.64 -6.37 19.92
C ASP A 220 9.11 -5.05 20.53
N TYR A 221 9.16 -4.00 19.70
CA TYR A 221 9.60 -2.66 20.10
C TYR A 221 8.64 -2.00 21.09
N ALA A 222 7.33 -2.15 20.87
CA ALA A 222 6.31 -1.50 21.71
C ALA A 222 6.33 -2.02 23.15
N ASP A 223 6.50 -3.33 23.32
CA ASP A 223 6.39 -3.98 24.62
C ASP A 223 7.73 -3.97 25.39
N ASN A 224 8.89 -3.92 24.71
CA ASN A 224 10.21 -4.10 25.35
C ASN A 224 11.16 -2.90 25.27
N VAL A 225 10.99 -1.99 24.31
CA VAL A 225 11.97 -0.93 24.03
C VAL A 225 11.41 0.47 24.24
N LEU A 226 10.13 0.69 23.90
CA LEU A 226 9.53 2.03 23.88
C LEU A 226 9.57 2.75 25.25
N ASP A 227 9.31 2.03 26.34
CA ASP A 227 9.25 2.59 27.69
C ASP A 227 10.61 2.58 28.42
N VAL A 228 11.67 2.06 27.79
CA VAL A 228 13.00 1.97 28.39
C VAL A 228 13.80 3.22 28.02
N GLU A 229 14.26 3.94 29.04
CA GLU A 229 15.12 5.11 28.84
C GLU A 229 16.45 4.68 28.20
N PRO A 230 16.86 5.31 27.08
CA PRO A 230 18.09 4.95 26.40
C PRO A 230 19.30 5.28 27.29
N LEU A 231 20.37 4.50 27.12
CA LEU A 231 21.64 4.78 27.77
C LEU A 231 22.22 6.12 27.28
N GLU A 232 23.09 6.69 28.09
CA GLU A 232 23.80 7.91 27.74
C GLU A 232 24.66 7.70 26.48
N ALA A 233 24.57 8.64 25.55
CA ALA A 233 25.38 8.62 24.35
C ALA A 233 26.82 9.03 24.65
N ILE A 234 27.73 8.76 23.73
CA ILE A 234 29.11 9.23 23.87
C ILE A 234 29.12 10.72 23.56
N GLN A 235 29.37 11.56 24.57
CA GLN A 235 29.47 13.01 24.41
C GLN A 235 30.66 13.54 25.22
N ILE A 236 31.30 14.59 24.72
CA ILE A 236 32.33 15.31 25.47
C ILE A 236 31.74 16.44 26.29
N GLU A 237 32.25 16.59 27.50
CA GLU A 237 32.02 17.79 28.29
C GLU A 237 32.71 18.96 27.58
N PHE A 238 31.90 19.95 27.19
CA PHE A 238 32.38 21.18 26.57
C PHE A 238 32.88 22.16 27.62
N ASP A 239 33.89 22.95 27.24
CA ASP A 239 34.31 24.09 28.04
C ASP A 239 33.31 25.25 27.92
N SER A 240 32.95 25.86 29.05
CA SER A 240 31.92 26.91 29.08
C SER A 240 32.32 28.22 28.41
N GLU A 241 33.62 28.47 28.23
CA GLU A 241 34.14 29.71 27.64
C GLU A 241 34.63 29.48 26.20
N GLU A 242 35.44 28.43 25.97
CA GLU A 242 36.04 28.18 24.65
C GLU A 242 35.04 27.59 23.65
N ASP A 243 34.20 26.65 24.08
CA ASP A 243 33.27 25.90 23.22
C ASP A 243 31.83 26.47 23.23
N ALA A 244 31.62 27.61 23.88
CA ALA A 244 30.30 28.24 24.06
C ALA A 244 29.52 28.42 22.74
N SER A 245 30.23 28.61 21.63
CA SER A 245 29.63 28.82 20.31
C SER A 245 28.99 27.57 19.69
N VAL A 246 29.44 26.37 20.09
CA VAL A 246 29.01 25.09 19.52
C VAL A 246 28.22 24.22 20.51
N ALA A 247 28.45 24.40 21.82
CA ALA A 247 27.97 23.51 22.87
C ALA A 247 26.47 23.17 22.81
N ASN A 248 25.63 24.14 22.41
CA ASN A 248 24.17 23.97 22.41
C ASN A 248 23.66 23.03 21.32
N TRP A 249 24.30 23.00 20.15
CA TRP A 249 23.77 22.33 18.94
C TRP A 249 24.68 21.22 18.42
N PHE A 250 25.90 21.09 18.95
CA PHE A 250 26.94 20.23 18.38
C PHE A 250 26.56 18.74 18.32
N TYR A 251 25.78 18.24 19.29
CA TYR A 251 25.36 16.83 19.34
C TYR A 251 23.91 16.61 18.89
N GLU A 252 23.24 17.62 18.31
CA GLU A 252 21.93 17.44 17.70
C GLU A 252 22.00 16.56 16.44
N HIS A 253 20.92 15.85 16.13
CA HIS A 253 20.82 15.00 14.94
C HIS A 253 20.99 15.81 13.63
N LYS A 254 20.36 16.98 13.57
CA LYS A 254 20.49 17.94 12.46
C LYS A 254 20.83 19.32 13.02
N PRO A 255 22.12 19.59 13.24
CA PRO A 255 22.56 20.85 13.82
C PRO A 255 22.07 22.06 13.02
N LEU A 256 21.68 23.13 13.73
CA LEU A 256 21.32 24.44 13.16
C LEU A 256 20.07 24.43 12.27
N VAL A 257 19.24 23.39 12.31
CA VAL A 257 17.96 23.37 11.61
C VAL A 257 16.92 24.11 12.46
N GLY A 258 16.50 25.30 11.99
CA GLY A 258 15.47 26.10 12.66
C GLY A 258 15.97 27.15 13.65
N THR A 259 17.28 27.38 13.70
CA THR A 259 17.92 28.58 14.30
C THR A 259 17.86 29.79 13.39
#